data_AF-A0A3D6A3J3-F1
#
_entry.id   AF-A0A3D6A3J3-F1
#
_cell.length_a   1.000
_cell.length_b   1.000
_cell.length_c   1.000
_cell.angle_alpha   90.00
_cell.angle_beta   90.00
_cell.angle_gamma   90.00
#
_symmetry.space_group_name_H-M   'P 1'
#
loop_
_entity.id
_entity.type
_entity.pdbx_description
1 polymer ?
#
loop_
_entity_poly.entity_id
_entity_poly.type
_entity_poly.pdbx_seq_one_letter_code
_entity_poly.pdbx_strand_id
1 'polypeptide(L)'
;HELERALVMGEPDQPLHFNFSRNHARSLSSDDWLNSSFRFPKNDFNLEEEILRLIDLAIQQAEGNISEAARILGVPRDYIRYRKKKNSS
;
A
#
# COMPACT_ATOMS: atom_id res chain seq x y z
N HIS A 1 -14.86 2.40 -15.92
CA HIS A 1 -15.47 3.35 -16.86
C HIS A 1 -14.56 4.50 -17.31
N GLU A 2 -13.85 5.27 -16.46
CA GLU A 2 -12.97 6.35 -16.97
C GLU A 2 -11.76 5.80 -17.74
N LEU A 3 -11.14 4.72 -17.22
CA LEU A 3 -10.02 4.03 -17.88
C LEU A 3 -10.38 3.53 -19.30
N GLU A 4 -11.56 2.93 -19.45
CA GLU A 4 -12.05 2.45 -20.74
C GLU A 4 -12.35 3.60 -21.71
N ARG A 5 -12.85 4.74 -21.21
CA ARG A 5 -13.11 5.92 -22.05
C ARG A 5 -11.83 6.57 -22.55
N ALA A 6 -10.83 6.72 -21.69
CA ALA A 6 -9.53 7.27 -22.09
C ALA A 6 -8.89 6.38 -23.17
N LEU A 7 -8.97 5.05 -23.03
CA LEU A 7 -8.44 4.11 -24.01
C LEU A 7 -9.18 4.17 -25.36
N VAL A 8 -10.51 4.31 -25.36
CA VAL A 8 -11.33 4.33 -26.58
C VAL A 8 -11.27 5.69 -27.29
N MET A 9 -11.10 6.79 -26.56
CA MET A 9 -11.11 8.15 -27.11
C MET A 9 -9.70 8.76 -27.32
N GLY A 10 -8.64 8.06 -26.93
CA GLY A 10 -7.27 8.51 -27.16
C GLY A 10 -6.84 8.31 -28.61
N GLU A 11 -6.31 9.35 -29.24
CA GLU A 11 -5.67 9.21 -30.56
C GLU A 11 -4.31 8.49 -30.42
N PRO A 12 -3.90 7.70 -31.43
CA PRO A 12 -2.55 7.13 -31.47
C PRO A 12 -1.51 8.25 -31.34
N ASP A 13 -0.49 8.04 -30.52
CA ASP A 13 0.59 8.99 -30.23
C ASP A 13 0.21 10.25 -29.42
N GLN A 14 -1.01 10.31 -28.86
CA GLN A 14 -1.36 11.32 -27.84
C GLN A 14 -1.42 10.73 -26.42
N PRO A 15 -0.95 11.48 -25.40
CA PRO A 15 -1.03 11.03 -24.01
C PRO A 15 -2.49 10.94 -23.55
N LEU A 16 -2.81 9.85 -22.86
CA LEU A 16 -4.13 9.61 -22.29
C LEU A 16 -4.46 10.70 -21.23
N HIS A 17 -5.47 11.51 -21.52
CA HIS A 17 -5.98 12.52 -20.61
C HIS A 17 -7.05 11.91 -19.68
N PHE A 18 -6.76 11.91 -18.39
CA PHE A 18 -7.70 11.51 -17.34
C PHE A 18 -8.16 12.75 -16.58
N ASN A 19 -9.47 12.88 -16.41
CA ASN A 19 -10.08 14.01 -15.73
C ASN A 19 -10.47 13.59 -14.31
N PHE A 20 -9.44 13.42 -13.47
CA PHE A 20 -9.57 12.96 -12.08
C PHE A 20 -10.25 13.95 -11.12
N SER A 21 -10.85 15.04 -11.62
CA SER A 21 -11.47 16.11 -10.82
C SER A 21 -12.66 15.71 -9.94
N ARG A 22 -13.01 14.42 -9.83
CA ARG A 22 -14.09 13.95 -8.94
C ARG A 22 -13.64 13.64 -7.51
N ASN A 23 -12.34 13.48 -7.27
CA ASN A 23 -11.83 13.42 -5.91
C ASN A 23 -10.95 14.63 -5.71
N HIS A 24 -11.27 15.47 -4.72
CA HIS A 24 -10.25 16.28 -4.07
C HIS A 24 -9.23 15.30 -3.49
N ALA A 25 -8.30 14.84 -4.33
CA ALA A 25 -7.04 14.26 -3.92
C ALA A 25 -6.37 15.40 -3.16
N ARG A 26 -6.66 15.44 -1.86
CA ARG A 26 -5.93 16.25 -0.91
C ARG A 26 -4.48 15.91 -1.22
N SER A 27 -3.73 16.90 -1.72
CA SER A 27 -2.33 16.77 -2.07
C SER A 27 -1.69 15.79 -1.09
N LEU A 28 -1.26 14.63 -1.58
CA LEU A 28 -0.55 13.67 -0.75
C LEU A 28 0.66 14.44 -0.24
N SER A 29 0.61 14.82 1.03
CA SER A 29 1.76 15.35 1.74
C SER A 29 2.89 14.38 1.46
N SER A 30 3.98 14.83 0.85
CA SER A 30 5.13 13.97 0.56
C SER A 30 5.70 13.31 1.83
N ASP A 31 5.30 13.82 3.00
CA ASP A 31 5.74 13.37 4.31
C ASP A 31 4.77 12.40 4.99
N ASP A 32 3.57 12.14 4.42
CA ASP A 32 2.59 11.19 5.00
C ASP A 32 2.43 9.95 4.11
N TRP A 33 2.67 8.79 4.71
CA TRP A 33 2.53 7.51 4.03
C TRP A 33 1.06 7.07 3.92
N LEU A 34 0.18 7.55 4.81
CA LEU A 34 -1.21 7.12 4.86
C LEU A 34 -2.06 8.02 3.95
N ASN A 35 -2.71 7.40 2.98
CA ASN A 35 -3.64 8.11 2.10
C ASN A 35 -4.78 8.73 2.93
N SER A 36 -4.94 10.06 2.88
CA SER A 36 -6.00 10.78 3.61
C SER A 36 -7.44 10.38 3.22
N SER A 37 -7.62 9.77 2.04
CA SER A 37 -8.88 9.20 1.58
C SER A 37 -9.11 7.76 2.09
N PHE A 38 -8.13 7.14 2.75
CA PHE A 38 -8.27 5.79 3.31
C PHE A 38 -9.41 5.73 4.32
N ARG A 39 -10.22 4.68 4.21
CA ARG A 39 -11.29 4.34 5.15
C ARG A 39 -11.23 2.83 5.38
N PHE A 40 -11.42 2.41 6.62
CA PHE A 40 -11.57 0.99 6.93
C PHE A 40 -12.80 0.41 6.21
N PRO A 41 -12.76 -0.86 5.78
CA PRO A 41 -13.92 -1.52 5.22
C PRO A 41 -15.01 -1.65 6.29
N LYS A 42 -16.27 -1.76 5.86
CA LYS A 42 -17.42 -1.78 6.77
C LYS A 42 -17.41 -3.00 7.71
N ASN A 43 -16.95 -4.14 7.22
CA ASN A 43 -16.81 -5.39 7.94
C ASN A 43 -15.44 -6.02 7.61
N ASP A 44 -15.07 -7.05 8.37
CA ASP A 44 -13.96 -7.96 8.05
C ASP A 44 -12.56 -7.32 8.02
N PHE A 45 -12.35 -6.19 8.71
CA PHE A 45 -11.00 -5.66 8.92
C PHE A 45 -10.30 -6.41 10.06
N ASN A 46 -9.26 -7.17 9.74
CA ASN A 46 -8.40 -7.81 10.73
C ASN A 46 -7.06 -7.07 10.83
N LEU A 47 -6.87 -6.32 11.91
CA LEU A 47 -5.65 -5.56 12.14
C LEU A 47 -4.40 -6.45 12.19
N GLU A 48 -4.49 -7.64 12.78
CA GLU A 48 -3.33 -8.53 12.90
C GLU A 48 -2.87 -9.05 11.53
N GLU A 49 -3.81 -9.36 10.64
CA GLU A 49 -3.50 -9.76 9.25
C GLU A 49 -2.89 -8.61 8.45
N GLU A 50 -3.43 -7.40 8.57
CA GLU A 50 -2.90 -6.24 7.85
C GLU A 50 -1.51 -5.81 8.37
N ILE A 51 -1.23 -5.97 9.67
CA ILE A 51 0.13 -5.81 10.21
C ILE A 51 1.09 -6.80 9.55
N LEU A 52 0.67 -8.05 9.37
CA LEU A 52 1.51 -9.07 8.75
C LEU A 52 1.72 -8.82 7.26
N ARG A 53 0.71 -8.32 6.57
CA ARG A 53 0.83 -7.88 5.18
C ARG A 53 1.86 -6.76 5.03
N LEU A 54 1.87 -5.77 5.92
CA LEU A 54 2.89 -4.71 5.93
C LEU A 54 4.29 -5.27 6.19
N ILE A 55 4.40 -6.26 7.11
CA ILE A 55 5.66 -6.96 7.38
C ILE A 55 6.15 -7.70 6.12
N ASP A 56 5.27 -8.41 5.44
CA ASP A 56 5.64 -9.19 4.25
C ASP A 56 6.08 -8.27 3.09
N LEU A 57 5.43 -7.10 2.92
CA LEU A 57 5.86 -6.08 1.97
C LEU A 57 7.27 -5.56 2.27
N ALA A 58 7.58 -5.27 3.54
CA ALA A 58 8.92 -4.81 3.92
C ALA A 58 9.98 -5.90 3.72
N ILE A 59 9.67 -7.17 3.98
CA ILE A 59 10.57 -8.31 3.72
C ILE A 59 10.82 -8.45 2.22
N GLN A 60 9.78 -8.32 1.39
CA GLN A 60 9.92 -8.37 -0.06
C GLN A 60 10.80 -7.22 -0.57
N GLN A 61 10.58 -5.99 -0.07
CA GLN A 61 11.40 -4.83 -0.41
C GLN A 61 12.87 -4.99 0.04
N ALA A 62 13.10 -5.72 1.13
CA ALA A 62 14.42 -6.04 1.65
C ALA A 62 15.03 -7.33 1.05
N GLU A 63 14.46 -7.86 -0.04
CA GLU A 63 14.94 -9.08 -0.72
C GLU A 63 15.07 -10.29 0.24
N GLY A 64 14.15 -10.41 1.20
CA GLY A 64 14.15 -11.49 2.20
C GLY A 64 14.98 -11.20 3.45
N ASN A 65 15.72 -10.09 3.52
CA ASN A 65 16.53 -9.76 4.68
C ASN A 65 15.69 -9.19 5.84
N ILE A 66 15.48 -10.01 6.87
CA ILE A 66 14.65 -9.66 8.04
C ILE A 66 15.23 -8.47 8.83
N SER A 67 16.55 -8.34 8.93
CA SER A 67 17.17 -7.23 9.66
C SER A 67 16.94 -5.91 8.95
N GLU A 68 17.00 -5.92 7.62
CA GLU A 68 16.75 -4.74 6.80
C GLU A 68 15.25 -4.38 6.76
N ALA A 69 14.36 -5.37 6.65
CA ALA A 69 12.93 -5.17 6.78
C ALA A 69 12.54 -4.54 8.12
N ALA A 70 13.18 -4.98 9.21
CA ALA A 70 13.00 -4.40 10.54
C ALA A 70 13.45 -2.93 10.59
N ARG A 71 14.54 -2.58 9.90
CA ARG A 71 15.01 -1.19 9.77
C ARG A 71 14.02 -0.33 8.97
N ILE A 72 13.48 -0.84 7.86
CA ILE A 72 12.45 -0.16 7.05
C ILE A 72 11.23 0.16 7.90
N LEU A 73 10.79 -0.80 8.72
CA LEU A 73 9.61 -0.66 9.57
C LEU A 73 9.87 0.07 10.90
N GLY A 74 11.13 0.38 11.22
CA GLY A 74 11.49 1.03 12.49
C GLY A 74 11.20 0.17 13.74
N VAL A 75 11.31 -1.16 13.64
CA VAL A 75 11.03 -2.11 14.73
C VAL A 75 12.21 -3.03 15.02
N PRO A 76 12.30 -3.66 16.21
CA PRO A 76 13.29 -4.68 16.47
C PRO A 76 13.12 -5.91 15.58
N ARG A 77 14.22 -6.55 15.16
CA ARG A 77 14.21 -7.77 14.33
C ARG A 77 13.32 -8.88 14.91
N ASP A 78 13.36 -9.08 16.23
CA ASP A 78 12.60 -10.14 16.88
C ASP A 78 11.09 -9.88 16.89
N TYR A 79 10.65 -8.63 16.71
CA TYR A 79 9.23 -8.30 16.54
C TYR A 79 8.64 -8.97 15.29
N ILE A 80 9.34 -8.87 14.16
CA ILE A 80 8.94 -9.52 12.90
C ILE A 80 8.85 -11.04 13.07
N ARG A 81 9.86 -11.65 13.70
CA ARG A 81 9.91 -13.11 13.93
C ARG A 81 8.75 -13.57 14.81
N TYR A 82 8.47 -12.85 15.89
CA TYR A 82 7.38 -13.15 16.81
C TYR A 82 6.02 -13.09 16.09
N ARG A 83 5.78 -12.01 15.33
CA ARG A 83 4.54 -11.81 14.57
C ARG A 83 4.30 -12.92 13.53
N LYS A 84 5.32 -13.31 12.78
CA LYS A 84 5.22 -14.41 11.79
C LYS A 84 4.97 -15.76 12.45
N LYS A 85 5.63 -16.05 13.58
CA LYS A 85 5.42 -17.30 14.33
C LYS A 85 3.99 -17.41 14.85
N LYS A 86 3.47 -16.33 15.45
CA LYS A 86 2.12 -16.28 16.02
C LYS A 86 1.04 -16.59 14.98
N ASN A 87 1.20 -16.14 13.72
CA ASN A 87 0.22 -16.41 12.66
C ASN A 87 0.38 -17.78 11.97
N SER A 88 1.41 -18.53 12.31
CA SER A 88 1.62 -19.89 11.76
C SER A 88 1.16 -20.99 12.72
N SER A 89 0.62 -20.61 13.88
CA SER A 89 0.13 -21.50 14.95
C SER A 89 -1.38 -21.40 15.07
#